data_AF-A0A0D7EHU0-F1
#
_entry.id   AF-A0A0D7EHU0-F1
#
_cell.length_a   1.000
_cell.length_b   1.000
_cell.length_c   1.000
_cell.angle_alpha   90.00
_cell.angle_beta   90.00
_cell.angle_gamma   90.00
#
_symmetry.space_group_name_H-M   'P 1'
#
loop_
_entity.id
_entity.type
_entity.pdbx_description
1 polymer ?
#
loop_
_entity_poly.entity_id
_entity_poly.type
_entity_poly.pdbx_seq_one_letter_code
_entity_poly.pdbx_strand_id
1 'polypeptide(L)' 'MKKPTVKYSKGEIGRVRVVEDFLPSPDRLALREDNVKVTLSLSQRSVDYFKRAAQKRRVPYQRMIRALVDAYAEKQEEKG' A
#
# COMPACT_ATOMS: atom_id res chain seq x y z
N MET A 1 -11.53 -2.27 -19.24
CA MET A 1 -11.11 -3.69 -19.31
C MET A 1 -12.15 -4.51 -18.54
N LYS A 2 -12.87 -5.43 -19.18
CA LYS A 2 -13.91 -6.24 -18.52
C LYS A 2 -13.25 -7.32 -17.67
N LYS A 3 -13.60 -7.39 -16.37
CA LYS A 3 -13.19 -8.51 -15.50
C LYS A 3 -13.92 -9.78 -15.95
N PRO A 4 -13.24 -10.93 -16.11
CA PRO A 4 -13.90 -12.15 -16.50
C PRO A 4 -14.89 -12.56 -15.40
N THR A 5 -16.14 -12.81 -15.78
CA THR A 5 -17.18 -13.28 -14.86
C THR A 5 -16.88 -14.72 -14.51
N VAL A 6 -16.63 -15.00 -13.24
CA VAL A 6 -16.44 -16.37 -12.73
C VAL A 6 -17.77 -17.12 -12.88
N LYS A 7 -17.77 -18.23 -13.65
CA LYS A 7 -18.92 -19.11 -13.79
C LYS A 7 -18.85 -20.18 -12.70
N TYR A 8 -19.73 -20.09 -11.71
CA TYR A 8 -19.87 -21.12 -10.67
C TYR A 8 -20.73 -22.26 -11.18
N SER A 9 -20.32 -23.50 -10.90
CA SER A 9 -21.16 -24.69 -11.08
C SER A 9 -22.05 -24.90 -9.86
N LYS A 10 -23.28 -25.38 -10.06
CA LYS A 10 -24.21 -25.76 -8.98
C LYS A 10 -23.85 -27.14 -8.40
N GLY A 11 -22.57 -27.42 -8.19
CA GLY A 11 -22.10 -28.69 -7.63
C GLY A 11 -22.43 -28.78 -6.14
N GLU A 12 -22.48 -30.00 -5.60
CA GLU A 12 -22.67 -30.22 -4.18
C GLU A 12 -21.50 -29.61 -3.40
N ILE A 13 -21.80 -28.64 -2.55
CA ILE A 13 -20.86 -28.14 -1.56
C ILE A 13 -20.80 -29.26 -0.51
N GLY A 14 -19.63 -29.89 -0.36
CA GLY A 14 -19.43 -31.03 0.56
C GLY A 14 -19.73 -30.69 2.03
N ARG A 15 -19.23 -31.48 2.97
CA ARG A 15 -19.54 -31.26 4.41
C ARG A 15 -19.11 -29.86 4.86
N VAL A 16 -20.09 -28.99 5.16
CA VAL A 16 -19.87 -27.63 5.65
C VAL A 16 -19.78 -27.66 7.17
N ARG A 17 -18.82 -26.91 7.73
CA ARG A 17 -18.74 -26.63 9.17
C ARG A 17 -19.07 -25.17 9.38
N VAL A 18 -20.04 -24.88 10.27
CA VAL A 18 -20.33 -23.51 10.69
C VAL A 18 -19.17 -23.03 11.55
N VAL A 19 -18.58 -21.90 11.20
CA VAL A 19 -17.51 -21.22 11.94
C VAL A 19 -18.06 -19.86 12.36
N GLU A 20 -17.75 -19.44 13.59
CA GLU A 20 -18.07 -18.10 14.06
C GLU A 20 -17.31 -17.05 13.24
N ASP A 21 -17.90 -15.86 13.05
CA ASP A 21 -17.23 -14.78 12.33
C ASP A 21 -16.02 -14.29 13.14
N PHE A 22 -14.82 -14.68 12.68
CA PHE A 22 -13.54 -14.32 13.29
C PHE A 22 -12.87 -13.14 12.58
N LEU A 23 -13.49 -12.62 11.51
CA LEU A 23 -12.87 -11.52 10.77
C LEU A 23 -13.04 -10.23 11.55
N PRO A 24 -11.95 -9.51 11.88
CA PRO A 24 -12.08 -8.18 12.43
C PRO A 24 -12.72 -7.28 11.36
N SER A 25 -13.43 -6.23 11.81
CA SER A 25 -14.10 -5.32 10.88
C SER A 25 -13.12 -4.80 9.82
N PRO A 26 -13.57 -4.50 8.59
CA PRO A 26 -12.70 -4.00 7.52
C PRO A 26 -11.81 -2.82 7.93
N ASP A 27 -12.31 -1.95 8.82
CA ASP A 27 -11.56 -0.83 9.39
C ASP A 27 -10.38 -1.27 10.27
N ARG A 28 -10.46 -2.43 10.93
CA ARG A 28 -9.37 -3.04 11.72
C ARG A 28 -8.40 -3.85 10.85
N LEU A 29 -8.81 -4.24 9.65
CA LEU A 29 -7.93 -4.87 8.64
C LEU A 29 -7.11 -3.82 7.88
N ALA A 30 -7.58 -2.59 7.81
CA ALA A 30 -6.84 -1.48 7.23
C ALA A 30 -5.81 -0.96 8.25
N LEU A 31 -4.57 -1.47 8.18
CA LEU A 31 -3.43 -0.78 8.79
C LEU A 31 -3.34 0.64 8.21
N ARG A 32 -3.88 1.61 8.93
CA ARG A 32 -3.71 3.03 8.62
C ARG A 32 -2.43 3.47 9.30
N GLU A 33 -1.43 3.80 8.49
CA GLU A 33 -0.22 4.47 8.98
C GLU A 33 -0.59 5.89 9.44
N ASP A 34 -0.14 6.27 10.65
CA ASP A 34 -0.31 7.62 11.19
C ASP A 34 0.57 8.62 10.43
N ASN A 35 0.01 9.21 9.37
CA ASN A 35 0.73 10.13 8.50
C ASN A 35 0.54 11.60 8.93
N VAL A 36 1.64 12.33 9.13
CA VAL A 36 1.63 13.78 9.35
C VAL A 36 1.83 14.51 8.02
N LYS A 37 0.93 15.45 7.69
CA LYS A 37 1.05 16.28 6.48
C LYS A 37 2.00 17.45 6.74
N VAL A 38 3.03 17.56 5.90
CA VAL A 38 3.99 18.68 5.91
C VAL A 38 4.07 19.33 4.54
N THR A 39 4.38 20.63 4.51
CA THR A 39 4.70 21.36 3.28
C THR A 39 6.21 21.55 3.20
N LEU A 40 6.84 21.02 2.15
CA LEU A 40 8.29 21.08 1.95
C LEU A 40 8.61 21.47 0.50
N SER A 41 9.53 22.41 0.33
CA SER A 41 10.07 22.76 -0.99
C SER A 41 11.16 21.77 -1.39
N LEU A 42 10.99 21.11 -2.53
CA LEU A 42 11.97 20.19 -3.11
C LEU A 42 12.57 20.78 -4.40
N SER A 43 13.80 20.39 -4.72
CA SER A 43 14.42 20.80 -5.98
C SER A 43 13.69 20.18 -7.19
N GLN A 44 13.58 20.94 -8.29
CA GLN A 44 12.99 20.46 -9.54
C GLN A 44 13.66 19.17 -10.02
N ARG A 45 14.99 19.12 -9.96
CA ARG A 45 15.81 17.94 -10.31
C ARG A 45 15.40 16.70 -9.53
N SER A 46 15.18 16.83 -8.22
CA SER A 46 14.78 15.70 -7.36
C SER A 46 13.39 15.21 -7.74
N VAL A 47 12.43 16.11 -7.94
CA VAL A 47 11.06 15.75 -8.31
C VAL A 47 11.03 15.03 -9.66
N ASP A 48 11.78 15.51 -10.65
CA ASP A 48 11.82 14.89 -11.98
C ASP A 48 12.46 13.50 -11.97
N TYR A 49 13.47 13.27 -11.12
CA TYR A 49 14.01 11.94 -10.88
C TYR A 49 12.91 10.98 -10.39
N PHE A 50 12.18 11.36 -9.34
CA PHE A 50 11.13 10.50 -8.78
C PHE A 50 9.97 10.27 -9.74
N LYS A 51 9.54 11.29 -10.51
CA LYS A 51 8.51 11.12 -11.54
C LYS A 51 8.90 10.06 -12.57
N ARG A 52 10.13 10.11 -13.08
CA ARG A 52 10.63 9.11 -14.05
C ARG A 52 10.75 7.71 -13.43
N ALA A 53 11.23 7.60 -12.20
CA ALA A 53 11.36 6.32 -11.51
C ALA A 53 9.98 5.70 -11.19
N ALA A 54 9.04 6.53 -10.76
CA ALA A 54 7.65 6.17 -10.46
C ALA A 54 6.91 5.62 -11.67
N GLN A 55 7.07 6.25 -12.84
CA GLN A 55 6.47 5.80 -14.09
C GLN A 55 6.93 4.38 -14.47
N LYS A 56 8.23 4.08 -14.32
CA LYS A 56 8.80 2.75 -14.60
C LYS A 56 8.23 1.67 -13.67
N ARG A 57 7.99 2.03 -12.40
CA ARG A 57 7.53 1.11 -11.34
C ARG A 57 6.01 1.08 -11.16
N ARG A 58 5.26 1.90 -11.91
CA ARG A 58 3.80 2.07 -11.80
C ARG A 58 3.31 2.37 -10.38
N VAL A 59 4.05 3.23 -9.67
CA VAL A 59 3.69 3.71 -8.32
C VAL A 59 3.63 5.24 -8.31
N PRO A 60 2.90 5.88 -7.38
CA PRO A 60 2.97 7.33 -7.21
C PRO A 60 4.36 7.78 -6.76
N TYR A 61 4.88 8.87 -7.32
CA TYR A 61 6.21 9.38 -6.97
C TYR A 61 6.30 9.85 -5.51
N GLN A 62 5.19 10.31 -4.93
CA GLN A 62 5.10 10.69 -3.52
C GLN A 62 5.42 9.52 -2.59
N ARG A 63 5.03 8.29 -2.97
CA ARG A 63 5.34 7.08 -2.20
C ARG A 63 6.84 6.82 -2.13
N MET A 64 7.55 7.10 -3.23
CA MET A 64 9.01 6.96 -3.27
C MET A 64 9.70 8.02 -2.41
N ILE A 65 9.18 9.25 -2.39
CA ILE A 65 9.71 10.31 -1.54
C ILE A 65 9.50 9.95 -0.05
N ARG A 66 8.29 9.50 0.32
CA ARG A 66 7.99 9.07 1.70
C ARG A 66 8.95 7.96 2.15
N ALA A 67 9.04 6.88 1.37
CA ALA A 67 9.93 5.76 1.68
C ALA A 67 11.41 6.16 1.80
N LEU A 68 11.87 7.17 1.03
CA LEU A 68 13.23 7.67 1.18
C LEU A 68 13.43 8.40 2.51
N VAL A 69 12.46 9.21 2.92
CA VAL A 69 12.51 9.94 4.20
C VAL A 69 12.49 8.95 5.37
N ASP A 70 11.60 7.96 5.32
CA ASP A 70 11.48 6.93 6.36
C ASP A 70 12.80 6.15 6.51
N ALA A 71 13.34 5.63 5.39
CA ALA A 71 14.59 4.87 5.40
C ALA A 71 15.80 5.71 5.84
N TYR A 72 15.78 7.03 5.60
CA TYR A 72 16.83 7.91 6.12
C TYR A 72 16.71 8.08 7.63
N ALA A 73 15.49 8.29 8.15
CA ALA A 73 15.24 8.45 9.58
C ALA A 73 15.64 7.18 10.36
N GLU A 74 15.15 6.01 9.93
CA GLU A 74 15.48 4.71 10.53
C GLU A 74 17.00 4.51 10.66
N LYS A 75 17.74 4.80 9.59
CA LYS A 75 19.21 4.67 9.57
C LYS A 75 19.93 5.62 10.53
N GLN A 76 19.36 6.78 10.85
CA GLN A 76 19.96 7.72 11.81
C GLN A 76 19.59 7.36 13.24
N GLU A 77 18.40 6.80 13.47
CA GLU A 77 17.98 6.30 14.78
C GLU A 77 18.81 5.09 15.22
N GLU A 78 19.19 4.19 14.31
CA GLU A 78 20.08 3.04 14.59
C GLU A 78 21.51 3.43 15.02
N LYS A 79 21.89 4.71 14.89
CA LYS A 79 23.21 5.23 15.24
C LYS A 79 23.24 6.05 16.53
N GLY A 80 22.08 6.25 17.17
CA GLY A 80 21.95 6.88 18.49
C GLY A 80 21.86 5.84 19.59
#